data_AF-X1TTD0-F1
#
_entry.id   AF-X1TTD0-F1
#
_cell.length_a   1.000
_cell.length_b   1.000
_cell.length_c   1.000
_cell.angle_alpha   90.00
_cell.angle_beta   90.00
_cell.angle_gamma   90.00
#
_symmetry.space_group_name_H-M   'P 1'
#
loop_
_entity.id
_entity.type
_entity.pdbx_description
1 polymer ?
#
loop_
_entity_poly.entity_id
_entity_poly.type
_entity_poly.pdbx_seq_one_letter_code
_entity_poly.pdbx_strand_id
1 'polypeptide(L)'
;VMILFGLSFRTFKIMFYVGLPLALSILWTLGFASLAFHHLNILTCIFSCVLIGLGIDFAIHIVNRYFDQDIVSLDVLPRLEKTFRQAGMGIIIGGITTAAAFYSIGISGFKGFRELAFLTGTGILFCMIVMILVLPSILLWFSSRKGPKQRVSIAGFGLKPLLNSLRKYPGSLLVVSFIAICVLAALGISIKFDDNLKNFRPTGNEVFLLQDKVTAWLGGSTGKIFLVATDKSEVGVMETTASIYEALREMKESGMVAGINSVSKYFRAPSLQKKNMDFIRRHPDAFDIKRIQWTFNEALEENGFERLDLYDEYFGSLSRAFSPEKVLLPGLLNETELGGFLKPFVYQKGGYFKTVTYITPNKDLWSRADTALFKEMIARKMEERGIKGDCFQLTGSSILTGDLKELIINNMKSSLWVAGLIIMLVLLV
;
A
#
# COMPACT_ATOMS: atom_id res chain seq x y z
N VAL A 1 13.72 -27.92 -2.99
CA VAL A 1 15.18 -27.74 -3.14
C VAL A 1 15.98 -28.96 -2.66
N MET A 2 15.92 -29.33 -1.37
CA MET A 2 16.74 -30.42 -0.82
C MET A 2 16.54 -31.78 -1.52
N ILE A 3 15.30 -32.13 -1.87
CA ILE A 3 15.00 -33.36 -2.63
C ILE A 3 15.70 -33.34 -4.00
N LEU A 4 15.67 -32.20 -4.70
CA LEU A 4 16.29 -32.03 -6.02
C LEU A 4 17.83 -32.17 -5.92
N PHE A 5 18.42 -31.61 -4.87
CA PHE A 5 19.83 -31.82 -4.51
C PHE A 5 20.16 -33.28 -4.22
N GLY A 6 19.30 -33.96 -3.46
CA GLY A 6 19.42 -35.39 -3.18
C GLY A 6 19.38 -36.26 -4.41
N LEU A 7 18.50 -35.96 -5.35
CA LEU A 7 18.41 -36.66 -6.62
C LEU A 7 19.63 -36.39 -7.53
N SER A 8 20.13 -35.15 -7.53
CA SER A 8 21.28 -34.74 -8.35
C SER A 8 22.59 -35.37 -7.86
N PHE A 9 22.83 -35.32 -6.54
CA PHE A 9 24.11 -35.75 -5.95
C PHE A 9 24.07 -37.13 -5.27
N ARG A 10 22.88 -37.74 -5.13
CA ARG A 10 22.63 -39.08 -4.55
C ARG A 10 23.28 -39.33 -3.19
N THR A 11 23.61 -38.27 -2.46
CA THR A 11 24.34 -38.31 -1.18
C THR A 11 23.77 -37.31 -0.20
N PHE A 12 23.23 -37.78 0.93
CA PHE A 12 22.65 -36.93 1.97
C PHE A 12 23.64 -35.97 2.63
N LYS A 13 24.94 -36.31 2.68
CA LYS A 13 25.99 -35.44 3.27
C LYS A 13 26.13 -34.09 2.54
N ILE A 14 25.97 -34.08 1.21
CA ILE A 14 26.06 -32.87 0.41
C ILE A 14 24.91 -31.89 0.73
N MET A 15 23.73 -32.42 1.10
CA MET A 15 22.62 -31.57 1.56
C MET A 15 22.99 -30.79 2.81
N PHE A 16 23.70 -31.40 3.75
CA PHE A 16 24.16 -30.73 4.97
C PHE A 16 25.23 -29.67 4.67
N TYR A 17 26.19 -30.00 3.80
CA TYR A 17 27.27 -29.07 3.44
C TYR A 17 26.76 -27.81 2.76
N VAL A 18 25.68 -27.92 1.99
CA VAL A 18 25.06 -26.78 1.30
C VAL A 18 24.01 -26.08 2.17
N GLY A 19 23.22 -26.85 2.92
CA GLY A 19 22.14 -26.32 3.74
C GLY A 19 22.62 -25.46 4.90
N LEU A 20 23.76 -25.79 5.52
CA LEU A 20 24.28 -25.04 6.66
C LEU A 20 24.75 -23.62 6.28
N PRO A 21 25.59 -23.42 5.24
CA PRO A 21 25.90 -22.07 4.74
C PRO A 21 24.67 -21.27 4.32
N LEU A 22 23.68 -21.92 3.69
CA LEU A 22 22.44 -21.26 3.32
C LEU A 22 21.67 -20.77 4.56
N ALA A 23 21.50 -21.63 5.57
CA ALA A 23 20.87 -21.24 6.82
C ALA A 23 21.62 -20.08 7.51
N LEU A 24 22.95 -20.14 7.52
CA LEU A 24 23.78 -19.07 8.08
C LEU A 24 23.59 -17.74 7.35
N SER A 25 23.50 -17.75 6.02
CA SER A 25 23.24 -16.54 5.23
C SER A 25 21.87 -15.91 5.51
N ILE A 26 20.84 -16.74 5.75
CA ILE A 26 19.51 -16.27 6.17
C ILE A 26 19.59 -15.64 7.56
N LEU A 27 20.33 -16.25 8.50
CA LEU A 27 20.56 -15.70 9.83
C LEU A 27 21.30 -14.36 9.78
N TRP A 28 22.33 -14.23 8.93
CA TRP A 28 23.02 -12.95 8.71
C TRP A 28 22.07 -11.89 8.17
N THR A 29 21.21 -12.27 7.22
CA THR A 29 20.21 -11.36 6.65
C THR A 29 19.18 -10.92 7.68
N LEU A 30 18.71 -11.83 8.55
CA LEU A 30 17.82 -11.50 9.68
C LEU A 30 18.52 -10.61 10.71
N GLY A 31 19.78 -10.89 11.04
CA GLY A 31 20.59 -10.06 11.92
C GLY A 31 20.72 -8.63 11.38
N PHE A 32 21.02 -8.49 10.09
CA PHE A 32 21.03 -7.21 9.41
C PHE A 32 19.65 -6.54 9.41
N ALA A 33 18.58 -7.29 9.18
CA ALA A 33 17.23 -6.75 9.19
C ALA A 33 16.87 -6.11 10.54
N SER A 34 17.33 -6.71 11.64
CA SER A 34 17.10 -6.18 12.99
C SER A 34 17.79 -4.83 13.26
N LEU A 35 18.88 -4.56 12.54
CA LEU A 35 19.64 -3.30 12.64
C LEU A 35 19.10 -2.25 11.65
N ALA A 36 18.69 -2.69 10.46
CA ALA A 36 18.27 -1.80 9.37
C ALA A 36 16.79 -1.39 9.46
N PHE A 37 15.93 -2.20 10.09
CA PHE A 37 14.49 -2.00 10.12
C PHE A 37 13.91 -2.20 11.52
N HIS A 38 12.88 -1.42 11.86
CA HIS A 38 12.15 -1.59 13.12
C HIS A 38 11.11 -2.72 13.06
N HIS A 39 10.54 -2.99 11.89
CA HIS A 39 9.55 -4.04 11.69
C HIS A 39 9.69 -4.64 10.28
N LEU A 40 9.37 -5.93 10.16
CA LEU A 40 9.17 -6.58 8.87
C LEU A 40 7.71 -6.45 8.46
N ASN A 41 7.49 -6.16 7.18
CA ASN A 41 6.17 -6.10 6.58
C ASN A 41 5.88 -7.40 5.79
N ILE A 42 4.63 -7.60 5.38
CA ILE A 42 4.19 -8.82 4.66
C ILE A 42 5.03 -9.07 3.41
N LEU A 43 5.44 -8.01 2.69
CA LEU A 43 6.26 -8.14 1.49
C LEU A 43 7.69 -8.53 1.83
N THR A 44 8.29 -7.91 2.86
CA THR A 44 9.67 -8.24 3.23
C THR A 44 9.79 -9.69 3.67
N CYS A 45 8.78 -10.29 4.31
CA CYS A 45 8.79 -11.72 4.68
C CYS A 45 9.11 -12.68 3.52
N ILE A 46 8.81 -12.29 2.28
CA ILE A 46 9.08 -13.09 1.06
C ILE A 46 10.60 -13.26 0.82
N PHE A 47 11.45 -12.39 1.38
CA PHE A 47 12.91 -12.43 1.20
C PHE A 47 13.50 -13.83 1.49
N SER A 48 13.00 -14.50 2.54
CA SER A 48 13.49 -15.81 2.96
C SER A 48 13.29 -16.88 1.88
N CYS A 49 12.13 -16.89 1.24
CA CYS A 49 11.82 -17.80 0.13
C CYS A 49 12.70 -17.51 -1.08
N VAL A 50 12.93 -16.23 -1.38
CA VAL A 50 13.82 -15.80 -2.47
C VAL A 50 15.26 -16.24 -2.22
N LEU A 51 15.80 -16.03 -1.01
CA LEU A 51 17.16 -16.43 -0.68
C LEU A 51 17.34 -17.95 -0.69
N ILE A 52 16.34 -18.73 -0.28
CA ILE A 52 16.39 -20.19 -0.38
C ILE A 52 16.43 -20.62 -1.86
N GLY A 53 15.66 -19.94 -2.71
CA GLY A 53 15.56 -20.24 -4.14
C GLY A 53 16.81 -19.86 -4.93
N LEU A 54 17.32 -18.64 -4.74
CA LEU A 54 18.44 -18.08 -5.51
C LEU A 54 19.80 -18.30 -4.84
N GLY A 55 19.86 -18.26 -3.51
CA GLY A 55 21.11 -18.40 -2.77
C GLY A 55 21.72 -19.81 -2.85
N ILE A 56 20.88 -20.83 -3.09
CA ILE A 56 21.34 -22.21 -3.30
C ILE A 56 22.16 -22.36 -4.59
N ASP A 57 21.94 -21.51 -5.60
CA ASP A 57 22.59 -21.63 -6.91
C ASP A 57 24.11 -21.43 -6.80
N PHE A 58 24.56 -20.53 -5.93
CA PHE A 58 25.99 -20.36 -5.63
C PHE A 58 26.62 -21.66 -5.15
N ALA A 59 25.92 -22.40 -4.28
CA ALA A 59 26.39 -23.69 -3.81
C ALA A 59 26.39 -24.75 -4.93
N ILE A 60 25.38 -24.76 -5.80
CA ILE A 60 25.33 -25.65 -6.96
C ILE A 60 26.56 -25.44 -7.85
N HIS A 61 26.89 -24.20 -8.18
CA HIS A 61 28.05 -23.89 -9.03
C HIS A 61 29.37 -24.35 -8.39
N ILE A 62 29.56 -24.11 -7.09
CA ILE A 62 30.77 -24.52 -6.36
C ILE A 62 30.85 -26.04 -6.26
N VAL A 63 29.78 -26.71 -5.80
CA VAL A 63 29.75 -28.16 -5.58
C VAL A 63 29.87 -28.90 -6.90
N ASN A 64 29.17 -28.46 -7.95
CA ASN A 64 29.23 -29.11 -9.25
C ASN A 64 30.65 -29.09 -9.83
N ARG A 65 31.35 -27.95 -9.74
CA ARG A 65 32.75 -27.87 -10.17
C ARG A 65 33.70 -28.63 -9.25
N TYR A 66 33.48 -28.57 -7.94
CA TYR A 66 34.31 -29.30 -6.97
C TYR A 66 34.25 -30.82 -7.15
N PHE A 67 33.11 -31.37 -7.60
CA PHE A 67 32.94 -32.80 -7.88
C PHE A 67 33.06 -33.17 -9.37
N ASP A 68 33.58 -32.26 -10.19
CA ASP A 68 33.78 -32.49 -11.62
C ASP A 68 34.85 -33.56 -11.87
N GLN A 69 34.61 -34.45 -12.85
CA GLN A 69 35.43 -35.64 -13.10
C GLN A 69 36.86 -35.28 -13.49
N ASP A 70 37.05 -34.14 -14.14
CA ASP A 70 38.35 -33.66 -14.60
C ASP A 70 39.26 -33.16 -13.44
N ILE A 71 38.69 -32.96 -12.25
CA ILE A 71 39.41 -32.40 -11.09
C ILE A 71 39.22 -33.21 -9.80
N VAL A 72 38.28 -34.16 -9.77
CA VAL A 72 37.98 -34.99 -8.58
C VAL A 72 39.13 -35.90 -8.16
N SER A 73 40.13 -36.11 -9.03
CA SER A 73 41.35 -36.86 -8.72
C SER A 73 42.41 -36.03 -8.00
N LEU A 74 42.30 -34.70 -7.99
CA LEU A 74 43.25 -33.79 -7.33
C LEU A 74 43.08 -33.81 -5.81
N ASP A 75 44.16 -33.50 -5.09
CA ASP A 75 44.10 -33.20 -3.66
C ASP A 75 43.17 -32.01 -3.36
N VAL A 76 42.70 -31.94 -2.11
CA VAL A 76 41.61 -31.04 -1.69
C VAL A 76 41.88 -29.57 -2.00
N LEU A 77 43.09 -29.08 -1.75
CA LEU A 77 43.47 -27.68 -1.98
C LEU A 77 43.60 -27.32 -3.48
N PRO A 78 44.41 -28.05 -4.30
CA PRO A 78 44.44 -27.82 -5.75
C PRO A 78 43.07 -27.93 -6.43
N ARG A 79 42.19 -28.80 -5.90
CA ARG A 79 40.82 -28.94 -6.38
C ARG A 79 39.97 -27.69 -6.13
N LEU A 80 40.05 -27.11 -4.93
CA LEU A 80 39.36 -25.86 -4.62
C LEU A 80 39.89 -24.70 -5.45
N GLU A 81 41.20 -24.60 -5.62
CA GLU A 81 41.82 -23.56 -6.46
C GLU A 81 41.28 -23.63 -7.90
N LYS A 82 41.26 -24.83 -8.49
CA LYS A 82 40.73 -25.03 -9.85
C LYS A 82 39.22 -24.77 -9.93
N THR A 83 38.47 -25.09 -8.88
CA THR A 83 37.03 -24.78 -8.77
C THR A 83 36.78 -23.27 -8.84
N PHE A 84 37.48 -22.47 -8.03
CA PHE A 84 37.32 -21.02 -8.00
C PHE A 84 37.90 -20.33 -9.23
N ARG A 85 38.98 -20.87 -9.82
CA ARG A 85 39.50 -20.36 -11.10
C ARG A 85 38.51 -20.51 -12.25
N GLN A 86 37.65 -21.54 -12.21
CA GLN A 86 36.67 -21.82 -13.26
C GLN A 86 35.29 -21.19 -13.00
N ALA A 87 34.83 -21.15 -11.74
CA ALA A 87 33.48 -20.71 -11.40
C ALA A 87 33.42 -19.42 -10.57
N GLY A 88 34.52 -19.01 -9.92
CA GLY A 88 34.52 -17.93 -8.93
C GLY A 88 34.08 -16.60 -9.49
N MET A 89 34.61 -16.20 -10.65
CA MET A 89 34.20 -14.95 -11.31
C MET A 89 32.71 -14.97 -11.70
N GLY A 90 32.23 -16.09 -12.23
CA GLY A 90 30.81 -16.26 -12.59
C GLY A 90 29.89 -16.17 -11.36
N ILE A 91 30.30 -16.73 -10.22
CA ILE A 91 29.55 -16.65 -8.95
C ILE A 91 29.49 -15.20 -8.46
N ILE A 92 30.62 -14.47 -8.49
CA ILE A 92 30.69 -13.08 -8.03
C ILE A 92 29.84 -12.15 -8.93
N ILE A 93 30.02 -12.23 -10.24
CA ILE A 93 29.26 -11.43 -11.21
C ILE A 93 27.77 -11.78 -11.11
N GLY A 94 27.42 -13.08 -11.04
CA GLY A 94 26.05 -13.53 -10.85
C GLY A 94 25.41 -13.02 -9.56
N GLY A 95 26.16 -13.02 -8.45
CA GLY A 95 25.68 -12.49 -7.17
C GLY A 95 25.47 -10.98 -7.19
N ILE A 96 26.42 -10.23 -7.75
CA ILE A 96 26.34 -8.76 -7.86
C ILE A 96 25.18 -8.35 -8.79
N THR A 97 25.06 -8.97 -9.96
CA THR A 97 23.95 -8.67 -10.90
C THR A 97 22.60 -8.97 -10.30
N THR A 98 22.45 -10.11 -9.61
CA THR A 98 21.19 -10.48 -8.95
C THR A 98 20.87 -9.49 -7.82
N ALA A 99 21.84 -9.13 -6.98
CA ALA A 99 21.65 -8.12 -5.94
C ALA A 99 21.26 -6.76 -6.53
N ALA A 100 21.91 -6.34 -7.62
CA ALA A 100 21.61 -5.09 -8.32
C ALA A 100 20.20 -5.08 -8.93
N ALA A 101 19.74 -6.22 -9.47
CA ALA A 101 18.35 -6.38 -9.93
C ALA A 101 17.36 -6.19 -8.77
N PHE A 102 17.62 -6.74 -7.58
CA PHE A 102 16.78 -6.47 -6.40
C PHE A 102 16.86 -5.00 -5.95
N TYR A 103 18.03 -4.38 -5.92
CA TYR A 103 18.16 -2.97 -5.56
C TYR A 103 17.43 -2.03 -6.53
N SER A 104 17.32 -2.39 -7.81
CA SER A 104 16.54 -1.62 -8.79
C SER A 104 15.05 -1.50 -8.42
N ILE A 105 14.49 -2.49 -7.71
CA ILE A 105 13.11 -2.45 -7.18
C ILE A 105 12.98 -1.33 -6.13
N GLY A 106 14.07 -1.02 -5.43
CA GLY A 106 14.12 0.00 -4.37
C GLY A 106 13.95 1.44 -4.85
N ILE A 107 14.07 1.67 -6.15
CA ILE A 107 13.75 2.96 -6.81
C ILE A 107 12.27 3.30 -6.66
N SER A 108 11.43 2.31 -6.35
CA SER A 108 10.03 2.55 -6.04
C SER A 108 9.84 3.52 -4.86
N GLY A 109 8.89 4.46 -5.01
CA GLY A 109 8.42 5.29 -3.90
C GLY A 109 7.53 4.54 -2.91
N PHE A 110 7.18 3.27 -3.19
CA PHE A 110 6.47 2.42 -2.23
C PHE A 110 7.44 1.82 -1.21
N LYS A 111 7.27 2.22 0.06
CA LYS A 111 8.13 1.80 1.18
C LYS A 111 8.30 0.28 1.26
N GLY A 112 7.23 -0.50 1.07
CA GLY A 112 7.28 -1.96 1.15
C GLY A 112 8.24 -2.59 0.13
N PHE A 113 8.25 -2.09 -1.10
CA PHE A 113 9.19 -2.54 -2.14
C PHE A 113 10.62 -2.08 -1.88
N ARG A 114 10.81 -0.88 -1.32
CA ARG A 114 12.14 -0.39 -0.96
C ARG A 114 12.79 -1.24 0.14
N GLU A 115 12.04 -1.58 1.18
CA GLU A 115 12.52 -2.45 2.25
C GLU A 115 12.81 -3.86 1.73
N LEU A 116 11.93 -4.42 0.89
CA LEU A 116 12.13 -5.74 0.26
C LEU A 116 13.38 -5.76 -0.62
N ALA A 117 13.55 -4.74 -1.47
CA ALA A 117 14.68 -4.57 -2.37
C ALA A 117 16.00 -4.54 -1.61
N PHE A 118 16.08 -3.69 -0.59
CA PHE A 118 17.29 -3.53 0.21
C PHE A 118 17.62 -4.81 1.00
N LEU A 119 16.63 -5.37 1.70
CA LEU A 119 16.82 -6.59 2.49
C LEU A 119 17.24 -7.78 1.63
N THR A 120 16.56 -8.01 0.50
CA THR A 120 16.83 -9.17 -0.36
C THR A 120 18.12 -8.99 -1.14
N GLY A 121 18.39 -7.79 -1.66
CA GLY A 121 19.64 -7.47 -2.35
C GLY A 121 20.86 -7.67 -1.45
N THR A 122 20.81 -7.17 -0.21
CA THR A 122 21.89 -7.40 0.76
C THR A 122 21.97 -8.86 1.18
N GLY A 123 20.83 -9.53 1.35
CA GLY A 123 20.79 -10.97 1.66
C GLY A 123 21.43 -11.85 0.59
N ILE A 124 21.29 -11.50 -0.69
CA ILE A 124 21.97 -12.19 -1.81
C ILE A 124 23.48 -12.02 -1.70
N LEU A 125 23.98 -10.83 -1.36
CA LEU A 125 25.40 -10.59 -1.14
C LEU A 125 25.93 -11.40 0.06
N PHE A 126 25.17 -11.49 1.15
CA PHE A 126 25.52 -12.38 2.26
C PHE A 126 25.51 -13.85 1.86
N CYS A 127 24.54 -14.31 1.09
CA CYS A 127 24.53 -15.66 0.52
C CYS A 127 25.81 -15.91 -0.27
N MET A 128 26.17 -15.01 -1.18
CA MET A 128 27.39 -15.12 -1.99
C MET A 128 28.65 -15.19 -1.11
N ILE A 129 28.81 -14.28 -0.15
CA ILE A 129 29.97 -14.24 0.75
C ILE A 129 30.07 -15.52 1.58
N VAL A 130 28.97 -15.93 2.21
CA VAL A 130 28.92 -17.14 3.04
C VAL A 130 29.19 -18.39 2.20
N MET A 131 28.69 -18.47 0.96
CA MET A 131 28.97 -19.58 0.05
C MET A 131 30.42 -19.60 -0.45
N ILE A 132 31.07 -18.45 -0.62
CA ILE A 132 32.48 -18.41 -1.02
C ILE A 132 33.41 -18.74 0.14
N LEU A 133 33.03 -18.43 1.38
CA LEU A 133 33.90 -18.61 2.55
C LEU A 133 33.62 -19.89 3.33
N VAL A 134 32.35 -20.12 3.69
CA VAL A 134 31.96 -21.18 4.63
C VAL A 134 31.84 -22.52 3.91
N LEU A 135 31.26 -22.57 2.71
CA LEU A 135 31.10 -23.82 1.99
C LEU A 135 32.46 -24.49 1.66
N PRO A 136 33.49 -23.81 1.13
CA PRO A 136 34.81 -24.42 0.94
C PRO A 136 35.46 -24.87 2.24
N SER A 137 35.26 -24.13 3.34
CA SER A 137 35.78 -24.51 4.66
C SER A 137 35.14 -25.81 5.16
N ILE A 138 33.83 -25.97 4.98
CA ILE A 138 33.12 -27.22 5.27
C ILE A 138 33.62 -28.35 4.37
N LEU A 139 33.78 -28.08 3.07
CA LEU A 139 34.32 -29.09 2.14
C LEU A 139 35.74 -29.51 2.52
N LEU A 140 36.61 -28.59 2.95
CA LEU A 140 37.96 -28.90 3.45
C LEU A 140 37.92 -29.77 4.71
N TRP A 141 37.03 -29.45 5.65
CA TRP A 141 36.91 -30.16 6.91
C TRP A 141 36.43 -31.61 6.73
N PHE A 142 35.45 -31.81 5.84
CA PHE A 142 34.78 -33.11 5.69
C PHE A 142 35.22 -33.91 4.47
N SER A 143 36.13 -33.40 3.63
CA SER A 143 36.68 -34.13 2.49
C SER A 143 37.78 -35.09 2.94
N SER A 144 37.61 -36.38 2.62
CA SER A 144 38.65 -37.39 2.80
C SER A 144 39.77 -37.17 1.77
N ARG A 145 41.04 -37.37 2.15
CA ARG A 145 42.23 -37.22 1.27
C ARG A 145 42.13 -38.01 -0.06
N LYS A 146 41.22 -38.97 -0.17
CA LYS A 146 40.81 -39.59 -1.43
C LYS A 146 39.36 -39.24 -1.69
N GLY A 147 39.10 -38.39 -2.69
CA GLY A 147 37.75 -38.02 -3.10
C GLY A 147 36.88 -39.25 -3.39
N PRO A 148 35.55 -39.18 -3.18
CA PRO A 148 34.67 -40.30 -3.49
C PRO A 148 34.85 -40.72 -4.96
N LYS A 149 35.17 -41.99 -5.21
CA LYS A 149 35.27 -42.59 -6.56
C LYS A 149 33.93 -42.64 -7.33
N GLN A 150 32.86 -42.08 -6.76
CA GLN A 150 31.55 -42.10 -7.40
C GLN A 150 31.48 -41.01 -8.47
N ARG A 151 31.25 -41.46 -9.70
CA ARG A 151 30.85 -40.62 -10.84
C ARG A 151 29.55 -39.91 -10.46
N VAL A 152 29.62 -38.64 -10.07
CA VAL A 152 28.43 -37.80 -10.04
C VAL A 152 28.13 -37.43 -11.49
N SER A 153 27.47 -38.33 -12.21
CA SER A 153 26.85 -37.99 -13.48
C SER A 153 25.59 -37.22 -13.14
N ILE A 154 25.55 -35.92 -13.40
CA ILE A 154 24.27 -35.25 -13.61
C ILE A 154 23.61 -36.03 -14.73
N ALA A 155 22.49 -36.70 -14.45
CA ALA A 155 21.73 -37.34 -15.51
C ALA A 155 21.40 -36.22 -16.50
N GLY A 156 21.78 -36.36 -17.78
CA GLY A 156 21.46 -35.35 -18.81
C GLY A 156 19.95 -35.23 -19.10
N PHE A 157 19.10 -35.66 -18.16
CA PHE A 157 17.63 -35.67 -18.17
C PHE A 157 17.01 -36.19 -19.48
N GLY A 158 17.74 -37.04 -20.22
CA GLY A 158 17.30 -37.54 -21.52
C GLY A 158 17.33 -36.50 -22.65
N LEU A 159 18.03 -35.38 -22.50
CA LEU A 159 18.08 -34.27 -23.48
C LEU A 159 18.88 -34.56 -24.76
N LYS A 160 19.47 -35.76 -24.91
CA LYS A 160 20.25 -36.15 -26.09
C LYS A 160 19.51 -35.97 -27.43
N PRO A 161 18.22 -36.35 -27.57
CA PRO A 161 17.47 -36.15 -28.81
C PRO A 161 17.24 -34.68 -29.14
N LEU A 162 17.03 -33.84 -28.11
CA LEU A 162 16.89 -32.40 -28.25
C LEU A 162 18.20 -31.77 -28.75
N LEU A 163 19.33 -32.15 -28.13
CA LEU A 163 20.66 -31.68 -28.53
C LEU A 163 21.00 -32.09 -29.97
N ASN A 164 20.63 -33.31 -30.38
CA ASN A 164 20.81 -33.76 -31.76
C ASN A 164 19.96 -32.96 -32.75
N SER A 165 18.74 -32.60 -32.36
CA SER A 165 17.85 -31.76 -33.18
C SER A 165 18.35 -30.32 -33.31
N LEU A 166 18.87 -29.75 -32.21
CA LEU A 166 19.52 -28.43 -32.19
C LEU A 166 20.72 -28.37 -33.15
N ARG A 167 21.53 -29.42 -33.15
CA ARG A 167 22.71 -29.51 -34.04
C ARG A 167 22.34 -29.67 -35.51
N LYS A 168 21.23 -30.38 -35.81
CA LYS A 168 20.82 -30.70 -37.18
C LYS A 168 20.04 -29.56 -37.86
N TYR A 169 19.29 -28.76 -37.11
CA TYR A 169 18.41 -27.72 -37.67
C TYR A 169 18.47 -26.37 -36.92
N PRO A 170 19.65 -25.73 -36.80
CA PRO A 170 19.79 -24.50 -36.01
C PRO A 170 18.94 -23.34 -36.56
N GLY A 171 18.92 -23.13 -37.88
CA GLY A 171 18.16 -22.03 -38.50
C GLY A 171 16.65 -22.19 -38.36
N SER A 172 16.12 -23.40 -38.62
CA SER A 172 14.68 -23.68 -38.46
C SER A 172 14.23 -23.51 -37.02
N LEU A 173 15.05 -23.91 -36.04
CA LEU A 173 14.73 -23.75 -34.62
C LEU A 173 14.72 -22.27 -34.20
N LEU A 174 15.66 -21.46 -34.71
CA LEU A 174 15.64 -20.01 -34.46
C LEU A 174 14.39 -19.35 -35.05
N VAL A 175 14.02 -19.71 -36.27
CA VAL A 175 12.80 -19.19 -36.92
C VAL A 175 11.55 -19.61 -36.16
N VAL A 176 11.43 -20.89 -35.79
CA VAL A 176 10.29 -21.39 -35.00
C VAL A 176 10.23 -20.71 -33.64
N SER A 177 11.36 -20.56 -32.94
CA SER A 177 11.43 -19.84 -31.67
C SER A 177 11.03 -18.37 -31.84
N PHE A 178 11.47 -17.70 -32.90
CA PHE A 178 11.13 -16.31 -33.18
C PHE A 178 9.62 -16.16 -33.44
N ILE A 179 9.05 -17.02 -34.29
CA ILE A 179 7.60 -17.04 -34.55
C ILE A 179 6.84 -17.29 -33.25
N ALA A 180 7.26 -18.26 -32.43
CA ALA A 180 6.63 -18.53 -31.14
C ALA A 180 6.69 -17.30 -30.21
N ILE A 181 7.83 -16.61 -30.14
CA ILE A 181 7.97 -15.36 -29.37
C ILE A 181 7.03 -14.28 -29.91
N CYS A 182 6.95 -14.08 -31.23
CA CYS A 182 6.05 -13.10 -31.83
C CYS A 182 4.57 -13.41 -31.55
N VAL A 183 4.18 -14.68 -31.64
CA VAL A 183 2.80 -15.13 -31.32
C VAL A 183 2.49 -14.90 -29.84
N LEU A 184 3.39 -15.31 -28.93
CA LEU A 184 3.21 -15.10 -27.50
C LEU A 184 3.19 -13.61 -27.15
N ALA A 185 4.00 -12.78 -27.81
CA ALA A 185 3.99 -11.33 -27.63
C ALA A 185 2.66 -10.72 -28.10
N ALA A 186 2.14 -11.15 -29.26
CA ALA A 186 0.85 -10.70 -29.77
C ALA A 186 -0.30 -11.09 -28.83
N LEU A 187 -0.30 -12.31 -28.30
CA LEU A 187 -1.25 -12.75 -27.28
C LEU A 187 -1.10 -11.95 -25.98
N GLY A 188 0.14 -11.63 -25.59
CA GLY A 188 0.45 -10.86 -24.38
C GLY A 188 -0.10 -9.43 -24.38
N ILE A 189 -0.27 -8.80 -25.55
CA ILE A 189 -0.87 -7.45 -25.68
C ILE A 189 -2.31 -7.42 -25.15
N SER A 190 -3.00 -8.56 -25.14
CA SER A 190 -4.38 -8.65 -24.62
C SER A 190 -4.47 -8.67 -23.09
N ILE A 191 -3.35 -8.84 -22.37
CA ILE A 191 -3.34 -8.94 -20.91
C ILE A 191 -3.63 -7.57 -20.30
N LYS A 192 -4.72 -7.49 -19.52
CA LYS A 192 -5.09 -6.29 -18.76
C LYS A 192 -4.49 -6.33 -17.37
N PHE A 193 -4.08 -5.17 -16.87
CA PHE A 193 -3.63 -5.01 -15.49
C PHE A 193 -4.86 -4.90 -14.55
N ASP A 194 -4.91 -5.76 -13.54
CA ASP A 194 -5.92 -5.68 -12.48
C ASP A 194 -5.42 -4.76 -11.38
N ASP A 195 -6.02 -3.57 -11.29
CA ASP A 195 -5.70 -2.56 -10.29
C ASP A 195 -6.62 -2.64 -9.06
N ASN A 196 -7.56 -3.59 -9.01
CA ASN A 196 -8.54 -3.69 -7.95
C ASN A 196 -7.97 -4.49 -6.77
N LEU A 197 -7.69 -3.80 -5.67
CA LEU A 197 -7.08 -4.45 -4.50
C LEU A 197 -8.01 -5.44 -3.79
N LYS A 198 -9.33 -5.35 -4.02
CA LYS A 198 -10.29 -6.31 -3.50
C LYS A 198 -10.00 -7.72 -4.02
N ASN A 199 -9.44 -7.83 -5.22
CA ASN A 199 -9.17 -9.12 -5.86
C ASN A 199 -7.97 -9.87 -5.25
N PHE A 200 -7.11 -9.20 -4.47
CA PHE A 200 -6.04 -9.87 -3.72
C PHE A 200 -6.54 -10.55 -2.43
N ARG A 201 -7.83 -10.38 -2.10
CA ARG A 201 -8.43 -11.05 -0.94
C ARG A 201 -8.68 -12.53 -1.26
N PRO A 202 -8.52 -13.43 -0.28
CA PRO A 202 -8.88 -14.83 -0.47
C PRO A 202 -10.37 -14.96 -0.83
N THR A 203 -10.63 -15.65 -1.95
CA THR A 203 -11.99 -15.96 -2.41
C THR A 203 -12.67 -16.94 -1.46
N GLY A 204 -13.89 -16.62 -1.02
CA GLY A 204 -14.68 -17.49 -0.13
C GLY A 204 -14.52 -17.23 1.37
N ASN A 205 -13.81 -16.18 1.79
CA ASN A 205 -13.78 -15.79 3.20
C ASN A 205 -15.13 -15.18 3.64
N GLU A 206 -15.74 -15.77 4.67
CA GLU A 206 -17.06 -15.37 5.18
C GLU A 206 -17.13 -13.89 5.61
N VAL A 207 -16.05 -13.34 6.16
CA VAL A 207 -15.99 -11.95 6.64
C VAL A 207 -16.13 -10.98 5.47
N PHE A 208 -15.46 -11.24 4.34
CA PHE A 208 -15.54 -10.36 3.18
C PHE A 208 -16.90 -10.47 2.48
N LEU A 209 -17.49 -11.67 2.43
CA LEU A 209 -18.86 -11.84 1.92
C LEU A 209 -19.89 -11.13 2.80
N LEU A 210 -19.72 -11.18 4.12
CA LEU A 210 -20.58 -10.44 5.06
C LEU A 210 -20.39 -8.93 4.89
N GLN A 211 -19.16 -8.45 4.74
CA GLN A 211 -18.88 -7.04 4.47
C GLN A 211 -19.59 -6.56 3.20
N ASP A 212 -19.52 -7.34 2.11
CA ASP A 212 -20.18 -7.00 0.85
C ASP A 212 -21.72 -6.93 1.01
N LYS A 213 -22.32 -7.88 1.76
CA LYS A 213 -23.76 -7.84 2.08
C LYS A 213 -24.14 -6.61 2.91
N VAL A 214 -23.36 -6.28 3.93
CA VAL A 214 -23.59 -5.09 4.79
C VAL A 214 -23.46 -3.80 3.97
N THR A 215 -22.45 -3.71 3.11
CA THR A 215 -22.25 -2.58 2.19
C THR A 215 -23.45 -2.40 1.27
N ALA A 216 -23.97 -3.51 0.71
CA ALA A 216 -25.17 -3.49 -0.13
C ALA A 216 -26.43 -3.07 0.65
N TRP A 217 -26.62 -3.56 1.88
CA TRP A 217 -27.76 -3.18 2.73
C TRP A 217 -27.76 -1.71 3.13
N LEU A 218 -26.58 -1.15 3.42
CA LEU A 218 -26.44 0.25 3.83
C LEU A 218 -26.45 1.22 2.63
N GLY A 219 -26.53 0.72 1.39
CA GLY A 219 -26.69 1.54 0.19
C GLY A 219 -25.47 2.42 -0.14
N GLY A 220 -24.28 2.06 0.30
CA GLY A 220 -23.08 2.86 0.09
C GLY A 220 -21.79 2.16 0.52
N SER A 221 -20.65 2.74 0.14
CA SER A 221 -19.31 2.26 0.46
C SER A 221 -19.06 2.22 1.96
N THR A 222 -18.44 1.14 2.45
CA THR A 222 -17.93 1.09 3.84
C THR A 222 -16.72 1.99 4.03
N GLY A 223 -15.98 2.28 2.95
CA GLY A 223 -14.91 3.27 2.92
C GLY A 223 -15.48 4.69 2.88
N LYS A 224 -15.16 5.49 3.91
CA LYS A 224 -15.45 6.94 3.92
C LYS A 224 -14.31 7.71 3.28
N ILE A 225 -14.67 8.74 2.53
CA ILE A 225 -13.75 9.73 1.99
C ILE A 225 -13.85 10.98 2.86
N PHE A 226 -12.72 11.62 3.08
CA PHE A 226 -12.64 12.83 3.88
C PHE A 226 -12.33 14.00 2.97
N LEU A 227 -13.11 15.06 3.11
CA LEU A 227 -12.82 16.35 2.52
C LEU A 227 -12.44 17.29 3.66
N VAL A 228 -11.17 17.66 3.71
CA VAL A 228 -10.59 18.44 4.80
C VAL A 228 -10.47 19.89 4.35
N ALA A 229 -11.19 20.80 4.98
CA ALA A 229 -10.99 22.24 4.76
C ALA A 229 -10.01 22.78 5.79
N THR A 230 -9.18 23.75 5.41
CA THR A 230 -8.17 24.35 6.29
C THR A 230 -8.18 25.87 6.16
N ASP A 231 -8.15 26.58 7.28
CA ASP A 231 -8.03 28.04 7.34
C ASP A 231 -7.23 28.47 8.58
N LYS A 232 -6.72 29.71 8.58
CA LYS A 232 -6.07 30.30 9.76
C LYS A 232 -7.10 30.77 10.81
N SER A 233 -8.34 31.01 10.39
CA SER A 233 -9.43 31.46 11.24
C SER A 233 -10.51 30.39 11.33
N GLU A 234 -11.04 30.16 12.54
CA GLU A 234 -12.18 29.26 12.75
C GLU A 234 -13.41 29.73 11.97
N VAL A 235 -13.62 31.04 11.85
CA VAL A 235 -14.71 31.62 11.05
C VAL A 235 -14.53 31.28 9.58
N GLY A 236 -13.31 31.41 9.05
CA GLY A 236 -13.01 31.15 7.64
C GLY A 236 -13.19 29.68 7.27
N VAL A 237 -12.71 28.76 8.12
CA VAL A 237 -12.88 27.33 7.86
C VAL A 237 -14.35 26.93 7.94
N MET A 238 -15.13 27.49 8.87
CA MET A 238 -16.55 27.18 9.00
C MET A 238 -17.38 27.72 7.83
N GLU A 239 -17.03 28.88 7.27
CA GLU A 239 -17.65 29.42 6.06
C GLU A 239 -17.39 28.52 4.84
N THR A 240 -16.13 28.09 4.68
CA THR A 240 -15.70 27.17 3.62
C THR A 240 -16.40 25.82 3.77
N THR A 241 -16.48 25.29 5.00
CA THR A 241 -17.13 24.00 5.31
C THR A 241 -18.62 24.04 5.01
N ALA A 242 -19.29 25.14 5.32
CA ALA A 242 -20.71 25.30 5.01
C ALA A 242 -20.95 25.33 3.48
N SER A 243 -20.09 26.02 2.74
CA SER A 243 -20.16 26.05 1.27
C SER A 243 -19.93 24.67 0.66
N ILE A 244 -18.94 23.92 1.17
CA ILE A 244 -18.70 22.52 0.80
C ILE A 244 -19.91 21.65 1.13
N TYR A 245 -20.50 21.81 2.32
CA TYR A 245 -21.65 21.00 2.75
C TYR A 245 -22.85 21.18 1.83
N GLU A 246 -23.19 22.41 1.45
CA GLU A 246 -24.29 22.66 0.50
C GLU A 246 -23.97 22.10 -0.89
N ALA A 247 -22.74 22.26 -1.39
CA ALA A 247 -22.31 21.68 -2.66
C ALA A 247 -22.46 20.14 -2.69
N LEU A 248 -22.02 19.48 -1.62
CA LEU A 248 -22.15 18.04 -1.46
C LEU A 248 -23.63 17.64 -1.27
N ARG A 249 -24.42 18.40 -0.52
CA ARG A 249 -25.84 18.12 -0.28
C ARG A 249 -26.61 17.97 -1.59
N GLU A 250 -26.36 18.84 -2.56
CA GLU A 250 -26.95 18.72 -3.91
C GLU A 250 -26.50 17.45 -4.65
N MET A 251 -25.24 17.04 -4.46
CA MET A 251 -24.75 15.77 -5.00
C MET A 251 -25.46 14.58 -4.35
N LYS A 252 -25.77 14.66 -3.06
CA LYS A 252 -26.53 13.61 -2.37
C LYS A 252 -27.98 13.58 -2.86
N GLU A 253 -28.61 14.73 -3.01
CA GLU A 253 -30.00 14.86 -3.49
C GLU A 253 -30.14 14.40 -4.95
N SER A 254 -29.12 14.60 -5.79
CA SER A 254 -29.05 14.05 -7.15
C SER A 254 -28.57 12.59 -7.22
N GLY A 255 -28.32 11.96 -6.08
CA GLY A 255 -27.91 10.55 -5.99
C GLY A 255 -26.48 10.27 -6.47
N MET A 256 -25.61 11.28 -6.60
CA MET A 256 -24.19 11.08 -6.96
C MET A 256 -23.33 10.58 -5.78
N VAL A 257 -23.76 10.83 -4.54
CA VAL A 257 -23.13 10.31 -3.32
C VAL A 257 -24.19 9.78 -2.35
N ALA A 258 -23.87 8.72 -1.61
CA ALA A 258 -24.84 8.00 -0.77
C ALA A 258 -25.08 8.73 0.56
N GLY A 259 -24.03 9.35 1.11
CA GLY A 259 -24.09 9.94 2.43
C GLY A 259 -23.07 11.04 2.64
N ILE A 260 -23.45 12.00 3.50
CA ILE A 260 -22.59 13.11 3.90
C ILE A 260 -22.73 13.29 5.40
N ASN A 261 -21.61 13.48 6.09
CA ASN A 261 -21.59 13.88 7.48
C ASN A 261 -20.62 15.04 7.70
N SER A 262 -21.10 16.16 8.22
CA SER A 262 -20.32 17.39 8.39
C SER A 262 -20.78 18.13 9.64
N VAL A 263 -19.88 18.91 10.24
CA VAL A 263 -20.21 19.83 11.33
C VAL A 263 -21.26 20.86 10.91
N SER A 264 -21.33 21.19 9.61
CA SER A 264 -22.32 22.15 9.07
C SER A 264 -23.78 21.67 9.13
N LYS A 265 -24.03 20.41 9.52
CA LYS A 265 -25.38 19.96 9.90
C LYS A 265 -25.89 20.59 11.19
N TYR A 266 -24.96 20.90 12.10
CA TYR A 266 -25.26 21.44 13.42
C TYR A 266 -24.97 22.94 13.49
N PHE A 267 -23.94 23.41 12.76
CA PHE A 267 -23.52 24.81 12.73
C PHE A 267 -23.78 25.43 11.36
N ARG A 268 -24.60 26.49 11.33
CA ARG A 268 -24.80 27.29 10.12
C ARG A 268 -23.54 28.11 9.79
N ALA A 269 -23.40 28.49 8.53
CA ALA A 269 -22.32 29.37 8.08
C ALA A 269 -22.23 30.64 8.94
N PRO A 270 -21.03 31.06 9.40
CA PRO A 270 -20.85 32.29 10.17
C PRO A 270 -21.48 33.53 9.54
N SER A 271 -21.41 33.68 8.21
CA SER A 271 -22.05 34.79 7.49
C SER A 271 -23.57 34.78 7.63
N LEU A 272 -24.19 33.59 7.57
CA LEU A 272 -25.63 33.42 7.74
C LEU A 272 -26.06 33.65 9.19
N GLN A 273 -25.26 33.20 10.16
CA GLN A 273 -25.51 33.49 11.56
C GLN A 273 -25.54 35.00 11.80
N LYS A 274 -24.57 35.76 11.29
CA LYS A 274 -24.56 37.24 11.38
C LYS A 274 -25.82 37.86 10.76
N LYS A 275 -26.23 37.42 9.56
CA LYS A 275 -27.48 37.88 8.92
C LYS A 275 -28.71 37.62 9.80
N ASN A 276 -28.81 36.44 10.41
CA ASN A 276 -29.91 36.10 11.30
C ASN A 276 -29.90 36.95 12.58
N MET A 277 -28.72 37.19 13.15
CA MET A 277 -28.57 38.07 14.32
C MET A 277 -29.00 39.51 13.99
N ASP A 278 -28.58 40.04 12.85
CA ASP A 278 -28.99 41.37 12.38
C ASP A 278 -30.50 41.43 12.11
N PHE A 279 -31.09 40.35 11.58
CA PHE A 279 -32.54 40.25 11.39
C PHE A 279 -33.29 40.32 12.72
N ILE A 280 -32.86 39.56 13.73
CA ILE A 280 -33.47 39.57 15.07
C ILE A 280 -33.38 40.97 15.69
N ARG A 281 -32.21 41.62 15.61
CA ARG A 281 -31.99 42.98 16.15
C ARG A 281 -32.87 44.05 15.51
N ARG A 282 -33.23 43.90 14.23
CA ARG A 282 -34.11 44.83 13.50
C ARG A 282 -35.59 44.59 13.76
N HIS A 283 -35.96 43.43 14.31
CA HIS A 283 -37.35 43.06 14.55
C HIS A 283 -37.56 42.68 16.03
N PRO A 284 -37.22 43.54 17.00
CA PRO A 284 -37.31 43.20 18.43
C PRO A 284 -38.72 42.77 18.82
N ASP A 285 -39.74 43.41 18.26
CA ASP A 285 -41.14 43.08 18.51
C ASP A 285 -41.46 41.65 18.07
N ALA A 286 -40.88 41.14 16.98
CA ALA A 286 -41.13 39.77 16.51
C ALA A 286 -40.56 38.71 17.47
N PHE A 287 -39.52 39.05 18.24
CA PHE A 287 -38.81 38.16 19.15
C PHE A 287 -39.02 38.53 20.63
N ASP A 288 -40.07 39.31 20.94
CA ASP A 288 -40.42 39.64 22.32
C ASP A 288 -40.89 38.39 23.09
N ILE A 289 -40.06 37.94 24.03
CA ILE A 289 -40.31 36.76 24.86
C ILE A 289 -41.55 36.92 25.72
N LYS A 290 -41.84 38.12 26.24
CA LYS A 290 -43.02 38.32 27.09
C LYS A 290 -44.29 38.12 26.27
N ARG A 291 -44.32 38.66 25.06
CA ARG A 291 -45.41 38.43 24.11
C ARG A 291 -45.53 36.96 23.74
N ILE A 292 -44.42 36.31 23.38
CA ILE A 292 -44.41 34.89 22.99
C ILE A 292 -44.90 33.99 24.13
N GLN A 293 -44.42 34.22 25.36
CA GLN A 293 -44.84 33.48 26.54
C GLN A 293 -46.33 33.70 26.84
N TRP A 294 -46.82 34.95 26.73
CA TRP A 294 -48.24 35.26 26.90
C TRP A 294 -49.11 34.53 25.85
N THR A 295 -48.77 34.62 24.57
CA THR A 295 -49.52 33.94 23.50
C THR A 295 -49.48 32.42 23.65
N PHE A 296 -48.35 31.84 24.07
CA PHE A 296 -48.23 30.41 24.34
C PHE A 296 -49.13 29.98 25.51
N ASN A 297 -49.15 30.75 26.59
CA ASN A 297 -49.95 30.47 27.78
C ASN A 297 -51.46 30.62 27.52
N GLU A 298 -51.89 31.59 26.71
CA GLU A 298 -53.29 31.68 26.26
C GLU A 298 -53.67 30.47 25.40
N ALA A 299 -52.83 30.09 24.44
CA ALA A 299 -53.09 28.92 23.61
C ALA A 299 -53.17 27.62 24.42
N LEU A 300 -52.38 27.48 25.50
CA LEU A 300 -52.49 26.34 26.42
C LEU A 300 -53.86 26.30 27.10
N GLU A 301 -54.31 27.42 27.66
CA GLU A 301 -55.61 27.51 28.34
C GLU A 301 -56.78 27.28 27.39
N GLU A 302 -56.76 27.87 26.19
CA GLU A 302 -57.78 27.66 25.16
C GLU A 302 -57.91 26.18 24.76
N ASN A 303 -56.83 25.41 24.86
CA ASN A 303 -56.82 23.97 24.57
C ASN A 303 -57.02 23.10 25.83
N GLY A 304 -57.38 23.70 26.96
CA GLY A 304 -57.72 22.99 28.20
C GLY A 304 -56.51 22.51 29.03
N PHE A 305 -55.32 23.06 28.79
CA PHE A 305 -54.13 22.81 29.61
C PHE A 305 -54.02 23.84 30.73
N GLU A 306 -53.57 23.41 31.92
CA GLU A 306 -53.27 24.31 33.03
C GLU A 306 -51.97 25.09 32.78
N ARG A 307 -51.95 26.36 33.19
CA ARG A 307 -50.72 27.16 33.24
C ARG A 307 -49.82 26.60 34.34
N LEU A 308 -48.77 25.91 33.93
CA LEU A 308 -47.72 25.40 34.81
C LEU A 308 -46.43 26.15 34.52
N ASP A 309 -45.67 26.46 35.57
CA ASP A 309 -44.36 27.14 35.48
C ASP A 309 -43.25 26.26 34.86
N LEU A 310 -43.61 25.06 34.38
CA LEU A 310 -42.71 24.08 33.77
C LEU A 310 -41.92 24.63 32.57
N TYR A 311 -42.43 25.68 31.91
CA TYR A 311 -41.82 26.26 30.71
C TYR A 311 -41.04 27.55 30.97
N ASP A 312 -41.01 28.07 32.21
CA ASP A 312 -40.36 29.34 32.50
C ASP A 312 -38.84 29.29 32.24
N GLU A 313 -38.20 28.16 32.56
CA GLU A 313 -36.77 27.95 32.28
C GLU A 313 -36.50 27.87 30.76
N TYR A 314 -37.45 27.33 29.99
CA TYR A 314 -37.39 27.30 28.53
C TYR A 314 -37.47 28.72 27.96
N PHE A 315 -38.41 29.55 28.41
CA PHE A 315 -38.51 30.95 27.98
C PHE A 315 -37.30 31.78 28.40
N GLY A 316 -36.73 31.52 29.58
CA GLY A 316 -35.45 32.11 29.99
C GLY A 316 -34.29 31.72 29.06
N SER A 317 -34.27 30.47 28.59
CA SER A 317 -33.28 30.00 27.61
C SER A 317 -33.52 30.57 26.22
N LEU A 318 -34.78 30.70 25.80
CA LEU A 318 -35.17 31.32 24.53
C LEU A 318 -34.82 32.81 24.48
N SER A 319 -34.99 33.53 25.61
CA SER A 319 -34.58 34.92 25.76
C SER A 319 -33.09 35.13 25.52
N ARG A 320 -32.26 34.24 26.09
CA ARG A 320 -30.81 34.21 25.83
C ARG A 320 -30.51 33.89 24.37
N ALA A 321 -31.25 32.96 23.75
CA ALA A 321 -31.07 32.58 22.36
C ALA A 321 -31.43 33.70 21.35
N PHE A 322 -32.42 34.54 21.66
CA PHE A 322 -32.80 35.70 20.85
C PHE A 322 -31.93 36.94 21.08
N SER A 323 -31.01 36.89 22.05
CA SER A 323 -30.05 37.96 22.32
C SER A 323 -28.59 37.52 22.06
N PRO A 324 -28.25 36.96 20.87
CA PRO A 324 -26.90 36.48 20.63
C PRO A 324 -25.92 37.66 20.50
N GLU A 325 -24.82 37.60 21.25
CA GLU A 325 -23.74 38.58 21.18
C GLU A 325 -22.70 38.25 20.10
N LYS A 326 -22.47 36.96 19.84
CA LYS A 326 -21.38 36.45 19.00
C LYS A 326 -21.86 35.28 18.13
N VAL A 327 -21.13 35.05 17.04
CA VAL A 327 -21.31 33.87 16.18
C VAL A 327 -20.98 32.61 16.98
N LEU A 328 -21.83 31.60 16.89
CA LEU A 328 -21.61 30.30 17.51
C LEU A 328 -20.60 29.51 16.68
N LEU A 329 -19.42 29.28 17.27
CA LEU A 329 -18.34 28.51 16.70
C LEU A 329 -18.08 27.23 17.53
N PRO A 330 -17.61 26.14 16.89
CA PRO A 330 -17.27 24.90 17.59
C PRO A 330 -16.34 25.09 18.79
N GLY A 331 -15.38 26.00 18.70
CA GLY A 331 -14.40 26.28 19.74
C GLY A 331 -15.01 26.72 21.08
N LEU A 332 -16.19 27.36 21.04
CA LEU A 332 -16.92 27.77 22.25
C LEU A 332 -17.48 26.58 23.05
N LEU A 333 -17.61 25.42 22.41
CA LEU A 333 -18.20 24.22 23.01
C LEU A 333 -17.14 23.20 23.43
N ASN A 334 -15.85 23.48 23.20
CA ASN A 334 -14.77 22.55 23.51
C ASN A 334 -14.70 22.15 24.99
N GLU A 335 -15.06 23.08 25.89
CA GLU A 335 -15.07 22.85 27.35
C GLU A 335 -16.40 22.28 27.87
N THR A 336 -17.39 22.12 26.98
CA THR A 336 -18.69 21.54 27.32
C THR A 336 -18.73 20.04 27.00
N GLU A 337 -19.73 19.32 27.49
CA GLU A 337 -19.97 17.91 27.12
C GLU A 337 -20.14 17.70 25.60
N LEU A 338 -20.63 18.73 24.89
CA LEU A 338 -20.77 18.72 23.44
C LEU A 338 -19.44 18.81 22.70
N GLY A 339 -18.37 19.28 23.34
CA GLY A 339 -17.03 19.36 22.73
C GLY A 339 -16.52 17.99 22.27
N GLY A 340 -16.84 16.93 23.04
CA GLY A 340 -16.50 15.55 22.68
C GLY A 340 -17.12 15.10 21.35
N PHE A 341 -18.34 15.55 21.07
CA PHE A 341 -19.08 15.22 19.84
C PHE A 341 -18.51 15.93 18.60
N LEU A 342 -17.83 17.07 18.78
CA LEU A 342 -17.25 17.87 17.70
C LEU A 342 -15.85 17.40 17.29
N LYS A 343 -15.16 16.66 18.17
CA LYS A 343 -13.81 16.13 17.92
C LYS A 343 -13.64 15.40 16.59
N PRO A 344 -14.60 14.60 16.08
CA PRO A 344 -14.45 13.96 14.77
C PRO A 344 -14.46 14.93 13.58
N PHE A 345 -14.97 16.15 13.76
CA PHE A 345 -15.19 17.09 12.65
C PHE A 345 -14.26 18.28 12.69
N VAL A 346 -13.81 18.75 13.86
CA VAL A 346 -13.05 19.99 14.00
C VAL A 346 -11.76 19.74 14.76
N TYR A 347 -10.66 20.23 14.21
CA TYR A 347 -9.32 20.08 14.78
C TYR A 347 -8.53 21.38 14.64
N GLN A 348 -7.70 21.68 15.64
CA GLN A 348 -6.72 22.76 15.56
C GLN A 348 -5.32 22.16 15.61
N LYS A 349 -4.49 22.46 14.61
CA LYS A 349 -3.11 21.95 14.55
C LYS A 349 -2.19 22.93 13.84
N GLY A 350 -1.07 23.27 14.47
CA GLY A 350 -0.02 24.11 13.88
C GLY A 350 -0.48 25.54 13.54
N GLY A 351 -1.38 26.12 14.32
CA GLY A 351 -1.93 27.46 14.08
C GLY A 351 -3.03 27.53 13.01
N TYR A 352 -3.45 26.39 12.46
CA TYR A 352 -4.56 26.30 11.50
C TYR A 352 -5.76 25.57 12.13
N PHE A 353 -6.96 26.02 11.75
CA PHE A 353 -8.21 25.33 11.99
C PHE A 353 -8.53 24.43 10.81
N LYS A 354 -8.92 23.19 11.10
CA LYS A 354 -9.28 22.19 10.11
C LYS A 354 -10.65 21.62 10.41
N THR A 355 -11.43 21.41 9.37
CA THR A 355 -12.69 20.68 9.46
C THR A 355 -12.66 19.47 8.55
N VAL A 356 -13.38 18.42 8.93
CA VAL A 356 -13.48 17.17 8.18
C VAL A 356 -14.93 16.93 7.82
N THR A 357 -15.21 16.90 6.52
CA THR A 357 -16.49 16.45 5.99
C THR A 357 -16.34 15.03 5.45
N TYR A 358 -17.17 14.12 5.96
CA TYR A 358 -17.20 12.71 5.59
C TYR A 358 -18.15 12.51 4.42
N ILE A 359 -17.65 11.91 3.34
CA ILE A 359 -18.40 11.58 2.15
C ILE A 359 -18.46 10.06 2.05
N THR A 360 -19.66 9.52 1.82
CA THR A 360 -19.91 8.10 1.60
C THR A 360 -20.23 7.91 0.12
N PRO A 361 -19.31 7.33 -0.67
CA PRO A 361 -19.56 7.01 -2.07
C PRO A 361 -20.71 6.01 -2.26
N ASN A 362 -21.35 6.02 -3.43
CA ASN A 362 -22.39 5.03 -3.80
C ASN A 362 -21.85 3.62 -3.99
N LYS A 363 -20.57 3.51 -4.35
CA LYS A 363 -19.87 2.25 -4.58
C LYS A 363 -18.51 2.32 -3.93
N ASP A 364 -17.97 1.19 -3.52
CA ASP A 364 -16.59 1.16 -3.03
C ASP A 364 -15.61 1.59 -4.13
N LEU A 365 -14.66 2.44 -3.76
CA LEU A 365 -13.61 2.90 -4.68
C LEU A 365 -12.38 2.00 -4.54
N TRP A 366 -12.42 0.85 -5.21
CA TRP A 366 -11.31 -0.11 -5.18
C TRP A 366 -10.34 0.02 -6.35
N SER A 367 -10.72 0.59 -7.49
CA SER A 367 -9.84 0.76 -8.67
C SER A 367 -9.25 2.18 -8.74
N ARG A 368 -8.13 2.36 -9.44
CA ARG A 368 -7.55 3.69 -9.68
C ARG A 368 -8.52 4.55 -10.49
N ALA A 369 -9.13 3.98 -11.52
CA ALA A 369 -10.08 4.69 -12.37
C ALA A 369 -11.28 5.23 -11.57
N ASP A 370 -11.89 4.39 -10.71
CA ASP A 370 -13.01 4.82 -9.87
C ASP A 370 -12.60 5.94 -8.92
N THR A 371 -11.38 5.84 -8.35
CA THR A 371 -10.86 6.83 -7.42
C THR A 371 -10.58 8.17 -8.11
N ALA A 372 -10.01 8.15 -9.31
CA ALA A 372 -9.72 9.34 -10.11
C ALA A 372 -11.02 10.03 -10.57
N LEU A 373 -11.97 9.27 -11.11
CA LEU A 373 -13.29 9.78 -11.51
C LEU A 373 -14.02 10.43 -10.35
N PHE A 374 -13.97 9.82 -9.15
CA PHE A 374 -14.59 10.39 -7.97
C PHE A 374 -13.92 11.70 -7.54
N LYS A 375 -12.57 11.78 -7.56
CA LYS A 375 -11.84 13.01 -7.26
C LYS A 375 -12.22 14.14 -8.21
N GLU A 376 -12.23 13.85 -9.51
CA GLU A 376 -12.57 14.82 -10.55
C GLU A 376 -14.01 15.32 -10.41
N MET A 377 -14.95 14.40 -10.14
CA MET A 377 -16.36 14.73 -9.90
C MET A 377 -16.52 15.70 -8.71
N ILE A 378 -15.86 15.44 -7.58
CA ILE A 378 -15.93 16.34 -6.41
C ILE A 378 -15.25 17.67 -6.72
N ALA A 379 -14.04 17.65 -7.31
CA ALA A 379 -13.30 18.86 -7.64
C ALA A 379 -14.11 19.79 -8.57
N ARG A 380 -14.72 19.24 -9.62
CA ARG A 380 -15.57 19.98 -10.54
C ARG A 380 -16.76 20.64 -9.82
N LYS A 381 -17.44 19.91 -8.93
CA LYS A 381 -18.56 20.47 -8.16
C LYS A 381 -18.11 21.60 -7.22
N MET A 382 -16.92 21.50 -6.64
CA MET A 382 -16.36 22.56 -5.79
C MET A 382 -16.02 23.80 -6.62
N GLU A 383 -15.43 23.64 -7.81
CA GLU A 383 -15.13 24.74 -8.73
C GLU A 383 -16.39 25.44 -9.25
N GLU A 384 -17.44 24.68 -9.61
CA GLU A 384 -18.76 25.23 -9.97
C GLU A 384 -19.35 26.14 -8.87
N ARG A 385 -18.97 25.90 -7.61
CA ARG A 385 -19.38 26.67 -6.43
C ARG A 385 -18.40 27.77 -6.04
N GLY A 386 -17.36 28.00 -6.84
CA GLY A 386 -16.33 29.01 -6.58
C GLY A 386 -15.39 28.66 -5.41
N ILE A 387 -15.38 27.40 -4.96
CA ILE A 387 -14.50 26.94 -3.88
C ILE A 387 -13.15 26.58 -4.50
N LYS A 388 -12.12 27.36 -4.19
CA LYS A 388 -10.76 27.15 -4.72
C LYS A 388 -10.18 25.83 -4.23
N GLY A 389 -9.43 25.15 -5.09
CA GLY A 389 -8.78 23.87 -4.78
C GLY A 389 -7.84 23.93 -3.57
N ASP A 390 -7.20 25.07 -3.30
CA ASP A 390 -6.27 25.22 -2.17
C ASP A 390 -6.97 25.25 -0.81
N CYS A 391 -8.28 25.47 -0.78
CA CYS A 391 -9.07 25.57 0.45
C CYS A 391 -9.50 24.21 1.00
N PHE A 392 -9.37 23.12 0.21
CA PHE A 392 -9.76 21.79 0.62
C PHE A 392 -8.82 20.70 0.10
N GLN A 393 -8.78 19.57 0.82
CA GLN A 393 -8.04 18.39 0.40
C GLN A 393 -8.92 17.14 0.52
N LEU A 394 -9.03 16.40 -0.58
CA LEU A 394 -9.63 15.06 -0.58
C LEU A 394 -8.61 14.02 -0.10
N THR A 395 -9.01 13.23 0.89
CA THR A 395 -8.19 12.18 1.48
C THR A 395 -9.07 11.03 1.98
N GLY A 396 -8.47 10.02 2.59
CA GLY A 396 -9.13 8.77 3.00
C GLY A 396 -8.40 7.56 2.48
N SER A 397 -8.67 6.40 3.06
CA SER A 397 -7.95 5.16 2.73
C SER A 397 -8.05 4.82 1.25
N SER A 398 -9.24 4.88 0.65
CA SER A 398 -9.44 4.59 -0.78
C SER A 398 -8.69 5.58 -1.69
N ILE A 399 -8.73 6.87 -1.35
CA ILE A 399 -8.05 7.94 -2.09
C ILE A 399 -6.54 7.75 -2.06
N LEU A 400 -5.96 7.60 -0.86
CA LEU A 400 -4.53 7.38 -0.67
C LEU A 400 -4.06 6.07 -1.31
N THR A 401 -4.90 5.04 -1.28
CA THR A 401 -4.64 3.76 -1.94
C THR A 401 -4.63 3.89 -3.45
N GLY A 402 -5.53 4.70 -4.04
CA GLY A 402 -5.50 5.05 -5.46
C GLY A 402 -4.20 5.77 -5.86
N ASP A 403 -3.79 6.77 -5.08
CA ASP A 403 -2.55 7.51 -5.30
C ASP A 403 -1.31 6.62 -5.18
N LEU A 404 -1.32 5.69 -4.22
CA LEU A 404 -0.28 4.69 -4.04
C LEU A 404 -0.13 3.79 -5.27
N LYS A 405 -1.25 3.35 -5.87
CA LYS A 405 -1.23 2.51 -7.08
C LYS A 405 -0.63 3.24 -8.27
N GLU A 406 -1.01 4.50 -8.45
CA GLU A 406 -0.45 5.34 -9.51
C GLU A 406 1.07 5.48 -9.36
N LEU A 407 1.51 5.73 -8.13
CA LEU A 407 2.91 5.80 -7.80
C LEU A 407 3.63 4.46 -8.05
N ILE A 408 3.03 3.32 -7.69
CA ILE A 408 3.60 1.99 -7.95
C ILE A 408 3.75 1.74 -9.47
N ILE A 409 2.70 1.99 -10.26
CA ILE A 409 2.70 1.73 -11.70
C ILE A 409 3.72 2.61 -12.42
N ASN A 410 3.78 3.90 -12.08
CA ASN A 410 4.73 4.82 -12.69
C ASN A 410 6.18 4.43 -12.35
N ASN A 411 6.43 4.05 -11.10
CA ASN A 411 7.77 3.62 -10.67
C ASN A 411 8.18 2.26 -11.21
N MET A 412 7.23 1.35 -11.45
CA MET A 412 7.53 0.03 -12.02
C MET A 412 8.17 0.16 -13.41
N LYS A 413 7.70 1.09 -14.24
CA LYS A 413 8.31 1.38 -15.55
C LYS A 413 9.77 1.83 -15.40
N SER A 414 10.02 2.80 -14.52
CA SER A 414 11.38 3.32 -14.28
C SER A 414 12.31 2.25 -13.70
N SER A 415 11.81 1.43 -12.77
CA SER A 415 12.56 0.33 -12.16
C SER A 415 12.97 -0.72 -13.20
N LEU A 416 12.05 -1.14 -14.08
CA LEU A 416 12.33 -2.07 -15.18
C LEU A 416 13.42 -1.54 -16.13
N TRP A 417 13.35 -0.26 -16.50
CA TRP A 417 14.35 0.38 -17.36
C TRP A 417 15.74 0.37 -16.70
N VAL A 418 15.82 0.76 -15.43
CA VAL A 418 17.09 0.79 -14.70
C VAL A 418 17.65 -0.62 -14.51
N ALA A 419 16.81 -1.60 -14.17
CA ALA A 419 17.23 -3.00 -14.08
C ALA A 419 17.82 -3.50 -15.39
N GLY A 420 17.14 -3.23 -16.51
CA GLY A 420 17.61 -3.60 -17.85
C GLY A 420 18.95 -2.95 -18.21
N LEU A 421 19.12 -1.67 -17.90
CA LEU A 421 20.37 -0.93 -18.14
C LEU A 421 21.53 -1.49 -17.30
N ILE A 422 21.29 -1.77 -16.02
CA ILE A 422 22.28 -2.40 -15.13
C ILE A 422 22.69 -3.76 -15.68
N ILE A 423 21.72 -4.61 -16.06
CA ILE A 423 22.02 -5.94 -16.62
C ILE A 423 22.85 -5.82 -17.89
N MET A 424 22.46 -4.92 -18.81
CA MET A 424 23.21 -4.70 -20.05
C MET A 424 24.63 -4.21 -19.78
N LEU A 425 24.81 -3.28 -18.83
CA LEU A 425 26.12 -2.74 -18.49
C LEU A 425 27.02 -3.80 -17.85
N VAL A 426 26.47 -4.67 -16.99
CA VAL A 426 27.26 -5.76 -16.40
C VAL A 426 27.55 -6.87 -17.42
N LEU A 427 26.68 -7.13 -18.40
CA LEU A 427 26.97 -8.09 -19.48
C LEU A 427 28.00 -7.59 -20.50
N LEU A 428 28.24 -6.28 -20.55
CA LEU A 428 29.24 -5.64 -21.43
C LEU A 428 30.65 -5.62 -20.83
N VAL A 429 30.78 -5.87 -19.52
CA VAL A 429 32.05 -5.96 -18.77
C VAL A 429 32.44 -7.42 -18.61
#